data_AF-A0A9X4CFP1-F1
#
_entry.id   AF-A0A9X4CFP1-F1
#
_cell.length_a   1.000
_cell.length_b   1.000
_cell.length_c   1.000
_cell.angle_alpha   90.00
_cell.angle_beta   90.00
_cell.angle_gamma   90.00
#
_symmetry.space_group_name_H-M   'P 1'
#
loop_
_entity.id
_entity.type
_entity.pdbx_description
1 polymer ?
#
loop_
_entity_poly.entity_id
_entity_poly.type
_entity_poly.pdbx_seq_one_letter_code
_entity_poly.pdbx_strand_id
1 'polypeptide(L)'
;MLLTLKASSVSMHSYADLPDEKGIGRGRQVVSFQVQLDGHDHVNLETGEVFQKPSRWNKEKLISAVLTVEIAKTDEYYAYNRMSYSEELVSDDPIACHPSEIYISVFVPSADLQELVANIRSGFLPSTITVELPFDLSKSSPIQYGWEPDGSGKKWLNRDENNRHVKIQGVSFHYDLLQPVEDSSADDLPAEPKGSFDVERANAAAMHQMGAAITSLRTEIKTMGWAALIFAFAIAYYIKH
;
A
#
# COMPACT_ATOMS: atom_id res chain seq x y z
N MET A 1 -4.31 14.81 -6.12
CA MET A 1 -5.13 14.05 -7.09
C MET A 1 -5.11 12.61 -6.64
N LEU A 2 -6.24 11.90 -6.70
CA LEU A 2 -6.31 10.51 -6.24
C LEU A 2 -6.37 9.55 -7.43
N LEU A 3 -5.61 8.47 -7.35
CA LEU A 3 -5.77 7.28 -8.20
C LEU A 3 -6.31 6.16 -7.33
N THR A 4 -7.49 5.66 -7.69
CA THR A 4 -8.09 4.50 -7.02
C THR A 4 -7.77 3.26 -7.85
N LEU A 5 -7.19 2.25 -7.20
CA LEU A 5 -6.68 1.04 -7.82
C LEU A 5 -7.36 -0.19 -7.22
N LYS A 6 -7.53 -1.22 -8.04
CA LYS A 6 -7.92 -2.57 -7.63
C LYS A 6 -6.77 -3.54 -7.88
N ALA A 7 -6.47 -4.36 -6.87
CA ALA A 7 -5.52 -5.44 -7.01
C ALA A 7 -6.16 -6.62 -7.74
N SER A 8 -5.54 -7.08 -8.82
CA SER A 8 -5.97 -8.24 -9.61
C SER A 8 -5.23 -9.53 -9.20
N SER A 9 -3.98 -9.39 -8.78
CA SER A 9 -3.17 -10.47 -8.22
C SER A 9 -2.14 -9.90 -7.24
N VAL A 10 -1.58 -10.78 -6.40
CA VAL A 10 -0.55 -10.42 -5.42
C VAL A 10 0.60 -11.42 -5.49
N SER A 11 1.82 -10.91 -5.33
CA SER A 11 3.01 -11.72 -5.05
C SER A 11 3.74 -11.17 -3.83
N MET A 12 4.39 -12.06 -3.09
CA MET A 12 5.22 -11.71 -1.95
C MET A 12 6.61 -12.30 -2.14
N HIS A 13 7.63 -11.46 -2.05
CA HIS A 13 9.02 -11.86 -2.16
C HIS A 13 9.76 -11.50 -0.87
N SER A 14 10.66 -12.38 -0.44
CA SER A 14 11.57 -12.12 0.67
C SER A 14 12.99 -12.15 0.12
N TYR A 15 13.68 -11.04 0.23
CA TYR A 15 15.08 -10.92 -0.16
C TYR A 15 15.94 -10.97 1.09
N ALA A 16 17.04 -11.72 1.04
CA ALA A 16 18.07 -11.58 2.06
C ALA A 16 18.79 -10.26 1.81
N ASP A 17 18.75 -9.33 2.78
CA ASP A 17 19.66 -8.19 2.73
C ASP A 17 21.08 -8.74 2.85
N LEU A 18 21.99 -8.24 2.00
CA LEU A 18 23.41 -8.47 2.20
C LEU A 18 23.75 -7.95 3.61
N PRO A 19 24.56 -8.69 4.40
CA PRO A 19 24.90 -8.27 5.74
C PRO A 19 25.54 -6.87 5.67
N ASP A 20 24.90 -5.90 6.32
CA ASP A 20 25.49 -4.60 6.56
C ASP A 20 26.77 -4.78 7.40
N GLU A 21 27.67 -3.78 7.48
CA GLU A 21 28.95 -3.87 8.21
C GLU A 21 28.80 -4.32 9.69
N LYS A 22 27.58 -4.29 10.22
CA LYS A 22 27.19 -4.74 11.57
C LYS A 22 26.61 -6.16 11.65
N GLY A 23 26.59 -6.93 10.56
CA GLY A 23 26.36 -8.39 10.58
C GLY A 23 24.95 -8.87 10.87
N ILE A 24 23.93 -8.00 10.93
CA ILE A 24 22.53 -8.41 11.11
C ILE A 24 21.76 -8.09 9.81
N GLY A 25 21.80 -9.02 8.86
CA GLY A 25 20.91 -8.98 7.69
C GLY A 25 19.49 -9.32 8.12
N ARG A 26 18.61 -8.33 8.23
CA ARG A 26 17.16 -8.57 8.32
C ARG A 26 16.64 -8.66 6.89
N GLY A 27 15.99 -9.78 6.53
CA GLY A 27 15.43 -9.92 5.19
C GLY A 27 14.41 -8.82 4.86
N ARG A 28 14.40 -8.35 3.61
CA ARG A 28 13.45 -7.36 3.09
C ARG A 28 12.24 -8.09 2.51
N GLN A 29 11.06 -7.80 3.05
CA GLN A 29 9.80 -8.26 2.47
C GLN A 29 9.29 -7.23 1.47
N VAL A 30 8.83 -7.72 0.32
CA VAL A 30 8.28 -6.93 -0.77
C VAL A 30 6.95 -7.54 -1.16
N VAL A 31 5.92 -6.71 -1.19
CA VAL A 31 4.58 -7.09 -1.67
C VAL A 31 4.35 -6.40 -3.00
N SER A 32 4.00 -7.17 -4.03
CA SER A 32 3.70 -6.64 -5.36
C SER A 32 2.28 -6.99 -5.77
N PHE A 33 1.58 -6.05 -6.39
CA PHE A 33 0.24 -6.22 -6.94
C PHE A 33 0.23 -5.89 -8.41
N GLN A 34 -0.44 -6.71 -9.21
CA GLN A 34 -0.91 -6.28 -10.53
C GLN A 34 -2.17 -5.44 -10.31
N VAL A 35 -2.15 -4.18 -10.73
CA VAL A 35 -3.23 -3.22 -10.43
C VAL A 35 -3.92 -2.70 -11.68
N GLN A 36 -5.19 -2.36 -11.53
CA GLN A 36 -6.01 -1.68 -12.53
C GLN A 36 -6.70 -0.48 -11.87
N LEU A 37 -7.17 0.50 -12.63
CA LEU A 37 -7.94 1.60 -12.05
C LEU A 37 -9.31 1.08 -11.61
N ASP A 38 -9.85 1.63 -10.55
CA ASP A 38 -11.21 1.30 -10.14
C ASP A 38 -12.25 2.12 -10.91
N GLY A 39 -13.36 1.48 -11.28
CA GLY A 39 -14.53 2.12 -11.84
C GLY A 39 -14.30 2.71 -13.24
N HIS A 40 -14.65 3.98 -13.38
CA HIS A 40 -14.64 4.70 -14.66
C HIS A 40 -13.36 5.49 -14.91
N ASP A 41 -12.43 5.50 -13.96
CA ASP A 41 -11.17 6.24 -14.09
C ASP A 41 -10.28 5.64 -15.18
N HIS A 42 -9.62 6.51 -15.94
CA HIS A 42 -8.59 6.14 -16.92
C HIS A 42 -7.46 7.16 -16.94
N VAL A 43 -6.25 6.68 -17.25
CA VAL A 43 -5.08 7.54 -17.47
C VAL A 43 -4.61 7.38 -18.90
N ASN A 44 -4.75 8.43 -19.70
CA ASN A 44 -4.27 8.51 -21.07
C ASN A 44 -2.82 9.02 -21.08
N LEU A 45 -1.91 8.25 -21.66
CA LEU A 45 -0.51 8.64 -21.79
C LEU A 45 -0.34 9.42 -23.09
N GLU A 46 0.53 10.43 -23.09
CA GLU A 46 0.81 11.26 -24.27
C GLU A 46 1.49 10.46 -25.41
N THR A 47 2.10 9.33 -25.07
CA THR A 47 2.62 8.34 -26.01
C THR A 47 1.52 7.57 -26.76
N GLY A 48 0.26 7.65 -26.31
CA GLY A 48 -0.92 7.06 -26.97
C GLY A 48 -1.39 5.75 -26.36
N GLU A 49 -0.68 5.23 -25.37
CA GLU A 49 -1.17 4.16 -24.50
C GLU A 49 -2.17 4.65 -23.47
N VAL A 50 -2.96 3.73 -22.93
CA VAL A 50 -3.93 4.01 -21.87
C VAL A 50 -3.84 2.99 -20.77
N PHE A 51 -3.84 3.48 -19.53
CA PHE A 51 -4.06 2.68 -18.34
C PHE A 51 -5.56 2.70 -18.02
N GLN A 52 -6.21 1.55 -18.25
CA GLN A 52 -7.66 1.33 -18.27
C GLN A 52 -8.39 1.92 -19.48
N LYS A 53 -8.98 1.06 -20.32
CA LYS A 53 -9.76 1.54 -21.47
C LYS A 53 -11.03 2.27 -20.99
N PRO A 54 -11.27 3.52 -21.43
CA PRO A 54 -12.58 4.11 -21.28
C PRO A 54 -13.57 3.30 -22.12
N SER A 55 -14.78 3.09 -21.61
CA SER A 55 -15.83 2.24 -22.20
C SER A 55 -16.20 2.55 -23.66
N ARG A 56 -15.76 3.70 -24.19
CA ARG A 56 -16.11 4.19 -25.53
C ARG A 56 -14.97 4.09 -26.55
N TRP A 57 -13.74 3.73 -26.18
CA TRP A 57 -12.58 3.78 -27.08
C TRP A 57 -11.92 2.41 -27.29
N ASN A 58 -11.79 1.98 -28.55
CA ASN A 58 -11.31 0.63 -28.91
C ASN A 58 -9.90 0.59 -29.51
N LYS A 59 -9.28 1.74 -29.81
CA LYS A 59 -8.04 1.80 -30.62
C LYS A 59 -6.75 1.94 -29.80
N GLU A 60 -6.85 2.22 -28.50
CA GLU A 60 -5.68 2.51 -27.68
C GLU A 60 -4.99 1.23 -27.18
N LYS A 61 -3.65 1.29 -27.09
CA LYS A 61 -2.82 0.22 -26.54
C LYS A 61 -2.97 0.25 -25.02
N LEU A 62 -3.59 -0.80 -24.46
CA LEU A 62 -3.69 -0.96 -23.01
C LEU A 62 -2.32 -1.34 -22.45
N ILE A 63 -1.94 -0.73 -21.33
CA ILE A 63 -0.72 -1.07 -20.59
C ILE A 63 -1.05 -1.61 -19.19
N SER A 64 -0.17 -2.46 -18.68
CA SER A 64 -0.25 -2.98 -17.31
C SER A 64 0.33 -1.99 -16.30
N ALA A 65 0.00 -2.21 -15.04
CA ALA A 65 0.60 -1.50 -13.93
C ALA A 65 0.90 -2.44 -12.76
N VAL A 66 2.06 -2.25 -12.15
CA VAL A 66 2.50 -3.00 -10.98
C VAL A 66 2.72 -2.04 -9.82
N LEU A 67 2.10 -2.34 -8.68
CA LEU A 67 2.35 -1.66 -7.42
C LEU A 67 3.27 -2.52 -6.56
N THR A 68 4.39 -1.96 -6.11
CA THR A 68 5.35 -2.59 -5.20
C THR A 68 5.40 -1.81 -3.89
N VAL A 69 5.19 -2.52 -2.78
CA VAL A 69 5.13 -1.98 -1.42
C VAL A 69 6.28 -2.55 -0.60
N GLU A 70 7.05 -1.65 0.02
CA GLU A 70 8.28 -1.98 0.73
C GLU A 70 8.40 -1.23 2.06
N ILE A 71 9.25 -1.72 2.97
CA ILE A 71 9.49 -1.04 4.26
C ILE A 71 10.38 0.19 4.07
N ALA A 72 9.93 1.34 4.55
CA ALA A 72 10.78 2.50 4.79
C ALA A 72 11.70 2.24 5.98
N LYS A 73 13.01 2.16 5.76
CA LYS A 73 14.00 2.02 6.85
C LYS A 73 14.27 3.35 7.57
N THR A 74 14.18 4.44 6.83
CA THR A 74 14.33 5.83 7.27
C THR A 74 13.35 6.71 6.51
N ASP A 75 13.09 7.93 6.99
CA ASP A 75 12.16 8.87 6.35
C ASP A 75 12.60 9.28 4.93
N GLU A 76 13.89 9.17 4.62
CA GLU A 76 14.43 9.44 3.29
C GLU A 76 13.84 8.51 2.22
N TYR A 77 13.40 7.31 2.61
CA TYR A 77 12.83 6.36 1.66
C TYR A 77 11.52 6.86 1.03
N TYR A 78 10.74 7.66 1.76
CA TYR A 78 9.50 8.24 1.24
C TYR A 78 9.74 9.17 0.05
N ALA A 79 10.94 9.74 -0.11
CA ALA A 79 11.31 10.55 -1.27
C ALA A 79 11.36 9.73 -2.58
N TYR A 80 11.49 8.40 -2.49
CA TYR A 80 11.48 7.49 -3.63
C TYR A 80 10.08 6.96 -3.97
N ASN A 81 9.04 7.36 -3.22
CA ASN A 81 7.67 7.02 -3.56
C ASN A 81 7.29 7.66 -4.89
N ARG A 82 7.07 6.85 -5.92
CA ARG A 82 6.84 7.33 -7.27
C ARG A 82 6.07 6.36 -8.15
N MET A 83 5.32 6.92 -9.09
CA MET A 83 4.80 6.23 -10.26
C MET A 83 5.72 6.52 -11.44
N SER A 84 6.15 5.50 -12.17
CA SER A 84 7.09 5.60 -13.30
C SER A 84 6.54 4.90 -14.53
N TYR A 85 6.74 5.49 -15.70
CA TYR A 85 6.45 4.85 -16.98
C TYR A 85 7.72 4.21 -17.54
N SER A 86 7.63 2.94 -17.90
CA SER A 86 8.65 2.22 -18.66
C SER A 86 8.17 2.01 -20.08
N GLU A 87 8.98 2.42 -21.04
CA GLU A 87 8.70 2.30 -22.47
C GLU A 87 8.96 0.87 -22.93
N GLU A 88 8.23 0.40 -23.94
CA GLU A 88 8.46 -0.90 -24.54
C GLU A 88 9.90 -1.02 -25.07
N LEU A 89 10.61 -2.04 -24.60
CA LEU A 89 11.91 -2.40 -25.11
C LEU A 89 11.75 -3.61 -26.03
N VAL A 90 12.00 -3.39 -27.32
CA VAL A 90 12.07 -4.46 -28.32
C VAL A 90 13.54 -4.77 -28.57
N SER A 91 13.94 -6.00 -28.31
CA SER A 91 15.30 -6.51 -28.48
C SER A 91 15.28 -7.79 -29.32
N ASP A 92 16.41 -8.10 -29.96
CA ASP A 92 16.60 -9.40 -30.61
C ASP A 92 16.74 -10.54 -29.58
N ASP A 93 17.13 -10.20 -28.34
CA ASP A 93 17.15 -11.12 -27.21
C ASP A 93 15.76 -11.14 -26.53
N PRO A 94 15.01 -12.25 -26.57
CA PRO A 94 13.69 -12.35 -25.97
C PRO A 94 13.68 -12.06 -24.46
N ILE A 95 14.80 -12.23 -23.76
CA ILE A 95 14.92 -11.99 -22.32
C ILE A 95 15.02 -10.49 -22.02
N ALA A 96 15.52 -9.70 -22.98
CA ALA A 96 15.62 -8.25 -22.87
C ALA A 96 14.37 -7.52 -23.36
N CYS A 97 13.39 -8.25 -23.94
CA CYS A 97 12.12 -7.66 -24.35
C CYS A 97 11.19 -7.46 -23.16
N HIS A 98 10.61 -6.27 -23.04
CA HIS A 98 9.48 -6.04 -22.14
C HIS A 98 8.47 -5.06 -22.73
N PRO A 99 7.16 -5.25 -22.46
CA PRO A 99 6.14 -4.31 -22.88
C PRO A 99 6.25 -2.97 -22.12
N SER A 100 5.57 -1.95 -22.62
CA SER A 100 5.36 -0.71 -21.86
C SER A 100 4.56 -1.02 -20.58
N GLU A 101 4.98 -0.48 -19.45
CA GLU A 101 4.37 -0.77 -18.14
C GLU A 101 4.49 0.42 -17.18
N ILE A 102 3.51 0.57 -16.29
CA ILE A 102 3.55 1.53 -15.19
C ILE A 102 4.06 0.83 -13.92
N TYR A 103 5.09 1.39 -13.30
CA TYR A 103 5.59 0.94 -12.00
C TYR A 103 5.23 1.94 -10.91
N ILE A 104 4.51 1.49 -9.90
CA ILE A 104 4.16 2.27 -8.72
C ILE A 104 5.00 1.71 -7.56
N SER A 105 6.00 2.45 -7.11
CA SER A 105 6.87 2.04 -6.00
C SER A 105 6.55 2.87 -4.77
N VAL A 106 6.19 2.21 -3.67
CA VAL A 106 5.86 2.87 -2.41
C VAL A 106 6.60 2.23 -1.23
N PHE A 107 7.16 3.10 -0.41
CA PHE A 107 7.73 2.78 0.89
C PHE A 107 6.72 3.18 1.96
N VAL A 108 6.46 2.26 2.89
CA VAL A 108 5.50 2.42 4.00
C VAL A 108 6.19 2.10 5.33
N PRO A 109 5.67 2.60 6.46
CA PRO A 109 6.10 2.16 7.79
C PRO A 109 6.12 0.64 7.94
N SER A 110 7.01 0.11 8.77
CA SER A 110 7.10 -1.34 9.00
C SER A 110 5.81 -1.94 9.56
N ALA A 111 5.05 -1.18 10.36
CA ALA A 111 3.78 -1.66 10.92
C ALA A 111 2.75 -1.89 9.81
N ASP A 112 2.61 -0.91 8.91
CA ASP A 112 1.67 -0.95 7.79
C ASP A 112 1.98 -2.10 6.83
N LEU A 113 3.26 -2.36 6.52
CA LEU A 113 3.61 -3.53 5.70
C LEU A 113 3.30 -4.84 6.42
N GLN A 114 3.55 -4.93 7.73
CA GLN A 114 3.24 -6.15 8.48
C GLN A 114 1.75 -6.43 8.53
N GLU A 115 0.92 -5.40 8.68
CA GLU A 115 -0.53 -5.51 8.58
C GLU A 115 -0.96 -5.97 7.19
N LEU A 116 -0.44 -5.34 6.13
CA LEU A 116 -0.70 -5.73 4.75
C LEU A 116 -0.35 -7.21 4.51
N VAL A 117 0.84 -7.63 4.94
CA VAL A 117 1.31 -9.02 4.81
C VAL A 117 0.43 -9.99 5.63
N ALA A 118 0.01 -9.61 6.84
CA ALA A 118 -0.87 -10.42 7.66
C ALA A 118 -2.25 -10.62 6.99
N ASN A 119 -2.84 -9.55 6.45
CA ASN A 119 -4.11 -9.61 5.73
C ASN A 119 -4.01 -10.50 4.48
N ILE A 120 -2.97 -10.33 3.67
CA ILE A 120 -2.75 -11.16 2.47
C ILE A 120 -2.59 -12.64 2.84
N ARG A 121 -1.82 -12.94 3.90
CA ARG A 121 -1.65 -14.33 4.38
C ARG A 121 -2.94 -14.96 4.90
N SER A 122 -3.84 -14.14 5.45
CA SER A 122 -5.19 -14.55 5.84
C SER A 122 -6.17 -14.65 4.66
N GLY A 123 -5.70 -14.41 3.42
CA GLY A 123 -6.53 -14.48 2.21
C GLY A 123 -7.29 -13.20 1.89
N PHE A 124 -7.04 -12.09 2.60
CA PHE A 124 -7.69 -10.81 2.36
C PHE A 124 -6.82 -9.91 1.47
N LEU A 125 -7.28 -9.67 0.25
CA LEU A 125 -6.73 -8.63 -0.62
C LEU A 125 -7.42 -7.29 -0.32
N PRO A 126 -6.70 -6.16 -0.42
CA PRO A 126 -7.34 -4.86 -0.36
C PRO A 126 -8.44 -4.75 -1.43
N SER A 127 -9.65 -4.36 -1.03
CA SER A 127 -10.76 -4.09 -1.96
C SER A 127 -10.47 -2.84 -2.79
N THR A 128 -9.75 -1.88 -2.20
CA THR A 128 -9.35 -0.64 -2.85
C THR A 128 -7.97 -0.20 -2.35
N ILE A 129 -7.12 0.23 -3.27
CA ILE A 129 -5.83 0.85 -2.98
C ILE A 129 -5.89 2.28 -3.50
N THR A 130 -5.66 3.27 -2.65
CA THR A 130 -5.66 4.69 -3.05
C THR A 130 -4.22 5.18 -3.09
N VAL A 131 -3.82 5.77 -4.20
CA VAL A 131 -2.53 6.43 -4.39
C VAL A 131 -2.76 7.92 -4.52
N GLU A 132 -2.15 8.69 -3.63
CA GLU A 132 -2.24 10.15 -3.62
C GLU A 132 -1.08 10.73 -4.42
N LEU A 133 -1.41 11.43 -5.49
CA LEU A 133 -0.46 12.13 -6.34
C LEU A 133 -0.50 13.63 -6.04
N PRO A 134 0.66 14.32 -6.14
CA PRO A 134 0.71 15.77 -5.98
C PRO A 134 -0.25 16.40 -6.96
N PHE A 135 -1.06 17.33 -6.45
CA PHE A 135 -1.96 18.11 -7.26
C PHE A 135 -1.34 19.47 -7.52
N ASP A 136 -1.07 19.76 -8.78
CA ASP A 136 -0.74 21.10 -9.23
C ASP A 136 -1.66 21.47 -10.39
N LEU A 137 -2.34 22.61 -10.25
CA LEU A 137 -3.19 23.20 -11.29
C LEU A 137 -2.36 23.84 -12.42
N SER A 138 -1.04 23.88 -12.28
CA SER A 138 -0.15 24.37 -13.32
C SER A 138 -0.16 23.46 -14.54
N LYS A 139 0.00 24.06 -15.73
CA LYS A 139 0.17 23.32 -16.99
C LYS A 139 1.46 22.50 -17.06
N SER A 140 2.34 22.63 -16.07
CA SER A 140 3.59 21.88 -15.94
C SER A 140 3.46 20.60 -15.10
N SER A 141 2.29 20.33 -14.50
CA SER A 141 2.09 19.06 -13.80
C SER A 141 2.24 17.89 -14.78
N PRO A 142 3.02 16.83 -14.43
CA PRO A 142 3.15 15.64 -15.26
C PRO A 142 1.80 14.95 -15.53
N ILE A 143 0.86 15.04 -14.58
CA ILE A 143 -0.50 14.54 -14.75
C ILE A 143 -1.50 15.68 -14.66
N GLN A 144 -2.42 15.69 -15.61
CA GLN A 144 -3.44 16.71 -15.79
C GLN A 144 -4.82 16.04 -15.83
N TYR A 145 -5.87 16.83 -15.60
CA TYR A 145 -7.22 16.36 -15.92
C TYR A 145 -7.40 16.23 -17.43
N GLY A 146 -8.13 15.19 -17.81
CA GLY A 146 -8.62 14.98 -19.16
C GLY A 146 -9.72 15.98 -19.53
N TRP A 147 -10.34 15.75 -20.68
CA TRP A 147 -11.42 16.58 -21.20
C TRP A 147 -12.79 16.13 -20.68
N GLU A 148 -12.85 14.97 -20.05
CA GLU A 148 -14.07 14.32 -19.58
C GLU A 148 -14.74 15.14 -18.46
N PRO A 149 -16.04 15.47 -18.60
CA PRO A 149 -16.72 16.40 -17.68
C PRO A 149 -16.94 15.84 -16.28
N ASP A 150 -16.85 14.52 -16.11
CA ASP A 150 -16.94 13.83 -14.83
C ASP A 150 -15.60 13.76 -14.08
N GLY A 151 -14.50 14.21 -14.70
CA GLY A 151 -13.15 14.17 -14.13
C GLY A 151 -12.52 12.77 -14.09
N SER A 152 -13.14 11.77 -14.71
CA SER A 152 -12.65 10.38 -14.76
C SER A 152 -11.33 10.26 -15.56
N GLY A 153 -11.21 11.07 -16.60
CA GLY A 153 -10.04 11.10 -17.45
C GLY A 153 -8.89 11.87 -16.83
N LYS A 154 -7.71 11.25 -16.84
CA LYS A 154 -6.43 11.87 -16.49
C LYS A 154 -5.51 11.77 -17.70
N LYS A 155 -4.68 12.78 -17.93
CA LYS A 155 -3.67 12.79 -18.99
C LYS A 155 -2.28 12.85 -18.38
N TRP A 156 -1.42 11.90 -18.71
CA TRP A 156 -0.03 11.86 -18.29
C TRP A 156 0.89 12.31 -19.44
N LEU A 157 1.62 13.40 -19.24
CA LEU A 157 2.58 13.98 -20.20
C LEU A 157 3.93 13.24 -20.20
N ASN A 158 3.92 11.93 -20.41
CA ASN A 158 5.07 11.02 -20.25
C ASN A 158 6.09 11.03 -21.41
N ARG A 159 5.93 11.90 -22.43
CA ARG A 159 6.94 11.98 -23.51
C ARG A 159 8.25 12.59 -23.03
N ASP A 160 8.18 13.60 -22.16
CA ASP A 160 9.36 14.17 -21.50
C ASP A 160 9.84 13.21 -20.41
N GLU A 161 11.13 12.88 -20.42
CA GLU A 161 11.77 12.00 -19.44
C GLU A 161 11.56 12.49 -17.99
N ASN A 162 11.55 13.81 -17.77
CA ASN A 162 11.31 14.39 -16.44
C ASN A 162 9.88 14.13 -15.95
N ASN A 163 8.93 13.95 -16.86
CA ASN A 163 7.53 13.67 -16.55
C ASN A 163 7.23 12.18 -16.51
N ARG A 164 8.17 11.30 -16.92
CA ARG A 164 8.01 9.84 -16.79
C ARG A 164 8.00 9.37 -15.35
N HIS A 165 8.37 10.24 -14.40
CA HIS A 165 8.35 9.96 -12.96
C HIS A 165 7.46 10.95 -12.23
N VAL A 166 6.43 10.44 -11.55
CA VAL A 166 5.47 11.22 -10.78
C VAL A 166 5.61 10.84 -9.31
N LYS A 167 5.89 11.83 -8.46
CA LYS A 167 5.99 11.59 -7.00
C LYS A 167 4.65 11.10 -6.45
N ILE A 168 4.69 10.28 -5.41
CA ILE A 168 3.52 9.84 -4.65
C ILE A 168 3.61 10.48 -3.26
N GLN A 169 2.51 11.11 -2.83
CA GLN A 169 2.40 11.74 -1.52
C GLN A 169 1.93 10.77 -0.44
N GLY A 170 1.09 9.81 -0.82
CA GLY A 170 0.48 8.87 0.12
C GLY A 170 -0.04 7.62 -0.57
N VAL A 171 -0.20 6.56 0.21
CA VAL A 171 -0.84 5.32 -0.20
C VAL A 171 -1.67 4.78 0.95
N SER A 172 -2.85 4.26 0.66
CA SER A 172 -3.73 3.64 1.67
C SER A 172 -4.39 2.37 1.11
N PHE A 173 -4.51 1.36 1.96
CA PHE A 173 -5.12 0.08 1.64
C PHE A 173 -6.45 -0.06 2.40
N HIS A 174 -7.54 -0.28 1.68
CA HIS A 174 -8.87 -0.47 2.24
C HIS A 174 -9.31 -1.91 2.04
N TYR A 175 -10.00 -2.46 3.04
CA TYR A 175 -10.51 -3.83 3.04
C TYR A 175 -12.01 -3.80 3.33
N ASP A 176 -12.77 -4.58 2.55
CA ASP A 176 -14.19 -4.79 2.83
C ASP A 176 -14.31 -5.86 3.92
N LEU A 177 -14.82 -5.47 5.09
CA LEU A 177 -15.21 -6.44 6.11
C LEU A 177 -16.41 -7.23 5.58
N LEU A 178 -16.22 -8.52 5.29
CA LEU A 178 -17.34 -9.40 4.99
C LEU A 178 -18.28 -9.39 6.20
N GLN A 179 -19.49 -8.87 6.03
CA GLN A 179 -20.55 -9.12 7.01
C GLN A 179 -20.77 -10.65 7.04
N PRO A 180 -20.90 -11.26 8.24
CA PRO A 180 -21.21 -12.67 8.33
C PRO A 180 -22.52 -12.90 7.57
N VAL A 181 -22.46 -13.77 6.56
CA VAL A 181 -23.66 -14.30 5.92
C VAL A 181 -24.36 -15.10 7.00
N GLU A 182 -25.43 -14.56 7.58
CA GLU A 182 -26.38 -15.39 8.30
C GLU A 182 -26.89 -16.43 7.29
N ASP A 183 -26.57 -17.70 7.54
CA ASP A 183 -27.06 -18.84 6.77
C ASP A 183 -28.59 -18.83 6.76
N SER A 184 -29.18 -18.15 5.78
CA SER A 184 -30.61 -18.15 5.55
C SER A 184 -31.00 -19.42 4.81
N SER A 185 -30.99 -20.54 5.52
CA SER A 185 -31.69 -21.75 5.11
C SER A 185 -32.17 -22.54 6.33
N ALA A 186 -33.37 -22.22 6.82
CA ALA A 186 -34.33 -23.19 7.34
C ALA A 186 -35.72 -22.55 7.52
N ASP A 187 -36.74 -23.34 7.18
CA ASP A 187 -38.17 -23.07 7.08
C ASP A 187 -38.88 -22.38 8.27
N ASP A 188 -39.99 -21.71 7.92
CA ASP A 188 -41.24 -21.49 8.67
C ASP A 188 -41.22 -21.13 10.16
N LEU A 189 -41.69 -19.90 10.49
CA LEU A 189 -42.82 -19.59 11.41
C LEU A 189 -42.94 -18.06 11.67
N PRO A 190 -44.15 -17.49 11.85
CA PRO A 190 -44.34 -16.08 12.21
C PRO A 190 -44.59 -15.90 13.72
N ALA A 191 -43.78 -15.07 14.40
CA ALA A 191 -44.17 -14.15 15.50
C ALA A 191 -42.94 -13.43 16.10
N GLU A 192 -43.08 -12.12 16.27
CA GLU A 192 -42.18 -11.16 16.94
C GLU A 192 -41.98 -11.40 18.47
N PRO A 193 -41.36 -10.50 19.27
CA PRO A 193 -40.07 -9.80 19.18
C PRO A 193 -39.23 -9.93 20.49
N LYS A 194 -38.04 -9.32 20.49
CA LYS A 194 -37.18 -8.89 21.63
C LYS A 194 -35.95 -9.74 21.93
N GLY A 195 -34.80 -9.08 21.87
CA GLY A 195 -33.56 -9.55 22.47
C GLY A 195 -32.33 -8.91 21.85
N SER A 196 -32.15 -7.59 22.00
CA SER A 196 -30.82 -6.97 21.94
C SER A 196 -29.90 -7.66 22.97
N PHE A 197 -28.62 -7.88 22.62
CA PHE A 197 -27.48 -8.50 23.35
C PHE A 197 -26.99 -9.74 22.59
N ASP A 198 -25.78 -9.83 22.03
CA ASP A 198 -24.48 -9.63 22.70
C ASP A 198 -23.30 -9.39 21.70
N VAL A 199 -23.47 -8.60 20.63
CA VAL A 199 -22.31 -8.30 19.73
C VAL A 199 -21.34 -7.27 20.34
N GLU A 200 -21.85 -6.39 21.20
CA GLU A 200 -21.06 -5.33 21.85
C GLU A 200 -20.13 -5.88 22.96
N ARG A 201 -20.47 -7.00 23.59
CA ARG A 201 -19.62 -7.65 24.60
C ARG A 201 -18.41 -8.37 24.01
N ALA A 202 -18.53 -8.96 22.83
CA ALA A 202 -17.40 -9.61 22.16
C ALA A 202 -16.35 -8.56 21.73
N ASN A 203 -16.80 -7.40 21.23
CA ASN A 203 -15.91 -6.29 20.87
C ASN A 203 -15.32 -5.56 22.08
N ALA A 204 -16.07 -5.40 23.17
CA ALA A 204 -15.54 -4.82 24.40
C ALA A 204 -14.49 -5.73 25.07
N ALA A 205 -14.66 -7.05 25.03
CA ALA A 205 -13.68 -8.00 25.56
C ALA A 205 -12.37 -8.01 24.74
N ALA A 206 -12.46 -7.91 23.41
CA ALA A 206 -11.29 -7.80 22.53
C ALA A 206 -10.53 -6.47 22.74
N MET A 207 -11.25 -5.34 22.85
CA MET A 207 -10.62 -4.04 23.15
C MET A 207 -10.03 -3.97 24.56
N HIS A 208 -10.67 -4.58 25.57
CA HIS A 208 -10.10 -4.65 26.93
C HIS A 208 -8.85 -5.53 27.01
N GLN A 209 -8.77 -6.62 26.24
CA GLN A 209 -7.56 -7.46 26.15
C GLN A 209 -6.39 -6.72 25.46
N MET A 210 -6.67 -5.92 24.40
CA MET A 210 -5.64 -5.06 23.79
C MET A 210 -5.19 -3.93 24.72
N GLY A 211 -6.12 -3.32 25.48
CA GLY A 211 -5.79 -2.27 26.46
C GLY A 211 -4.86 -2.75 27.58
N ALA A 212 -5.09 -3.97 28.10
CA ALA A 212 -4.25 -4.56 29.13
C ALA A 212 -2.83 -4.88 28.63
N ALA A 213 -2.70 -5.39 27.40
CA ALA A 213 -1.42 -5.69 26.76
C ALA A 213 -0.60 -4.42 26.45
N ILE A 214 -1.25 -3.31 26.10
CA ILE A 214 -0.58 -2.03 25.85
C ILE A 214 -0.10 -1.39 27.17
N THR A 215 -0.87 -1.54 28.26
CA THR A 215 -0.43 -1.05 29.57
C THR A 215 0.74 -1.85 30.14
N SER A 216 0.78 -3.18 29.97
CA SER A 216 1.90 -4.00 30.45
C SER A 216 3.21 -3.65 29.73
N LEU A 217 3.16 -3.44 28.40
CA LEU A 217 4.31 -3.00 27.60
C LEU A 217 4.85 -1.62 28.02
N ARG A 218 3.98 -0.67 28.38
CA ARG A 218 4.43 0.66 28.86
C ARG A 218 5.13 0.60 30.22
N THR A 219 4.69 -0.28 31.12
CA THR A 219 5.37 -0.49 32.41
C THR A 219 6.72 -1.18 32.26
N GLU A 220 6.84 -2.18 31.39
CA GLU A 220 8.12 -2.88 31.15
C GLU A 220 9.17 -1.99 30.46
N ILE A 221 8.76 -1.14 29.52
CA ILE A 221 9.69 -0.20 28.88
C ILE A 221 10.19 0.85 29.88
N LYS A 222 9.35 1.30 30.81
CA LYS A 222 9.77 2.23 31.87
C LYS A 222 10.75 1.59 32.85
N THR A 223 10.54 0.34 33.25
CA THR A 223 11.45 -0.35 34.19
C THR A 223 12.79 -0.68 33.54
N MET A 224 12.81 -1.11 32.28
CA MET A 224 14.07 -1.28 31.53
C MET A 224 14.82 0.05 31.35
N GLY A 225 14.11 1.16 31.11
CA GLY A 225 14.72 2.49 31.01
C GLY A 225 15.43 2.93 32.28
N TRP A 226 14.81 2.71 33.45
CA TRP A 226 15.44 3.00 34.75
C TRP A 226 16.62 2.08 35.06
N ALA A 227 16.53 0.79 34.72
CA ALA A 227 17.63 -0.15 34.92
C ALA A 227 18.87 0.23 34.09
N ALA A 228 18.67 0.64 32.83
CA ALA A 228 19.76 1.12 31.97
C ALA A 228 20.43 2.40 32.53
N LEU A 229 19.64 3.33 33.07
CA LEU A 229 20.13 4.55 33.70
C LEU A 229 20.98 4.28 34.95
N ILE A 230 20.52 3.36 35.82
CA ILE A 230 21.29 2.95 37.01
C ILE A 230 22.60 2.27 36.59
N PHE A 231 22.58 1.42 35.58
CA PHE A 231 23.77 0.75 35.07
C PHE A 231 24.80 1.74 34.50
N ALA A 232 24.33 2.72 33.72
CA ALA A 232 25.17 3.80 33.21
C ALA A 232 25.81 4.63 34.34
N PHE A 233 25.05 4.93 35.40
CA PHE A 233 25.57 5.64 36.58
C PHE A 233 26.61 4.82 37.35
N ALA A 234 26.39 3.51 37.51
CA ALA A 234 27.33 2.62 38.20
C ALA A 234 28.67 2.52 37.44
N ILE A 235 28.63 2.43 36.11
CA ILE A 235 29.82 2.44 35.25
C ILE A 235 30.55 3.78 35.38
N ALA A 236 29.84 4.91 35.29
CA ALA A 236 30.44 6.23 35.41
C ALA A 236 31.08 6.47 36.79
N TYR A 237 30.49 5.94 37.86
CA TYR A 237 31.05 6.01 39.21
C TYR A 237 32.32 5.16 39.35
N TYR A 238 32.32 3.93 38.81
CA TYR A 238 33.48 3.04 38.83
C TYR A 238 34.67 3.57 38.01
N ILE A 239 34.42 4.32 36.94
CA ILE A 239 35.50 4.92 36.14
C ILE A 239 36.13 6.12 36.87
N LYS A 240 35.40 6.77 37.77
CA LYS A 240 35.84 7.99 38.46
C LYS A 240 36.63 7.72 39.76
N HIS A 241 36.55 6.51 40.32
CA HIS A 241 37.20 6.11 41.56
C HIS A 241 38.07 4.88 41.37
#